data_AF-A0A7V3JJ49-F1
#
_entry.id   AF-A0A7V3JJ49-F1
#
_cell.length_a   1.000
_cell.length_b   1.000
_cell.length_c   1.000
_cell.angle_alpha   90.00
_cell.angle_beta   90.00
_cell.angle_gamma   90.00
#
_symmetry.space_group_name_H-M   'P 1'
#
loop_
_entity.id
_entity.type
_entity.pdbx_description
1 polymer ?
#
loop_
_entity_poly.entity_id
_entity_poly.type
_entity_poly.pdbx_seq_one_letter_code
_entity_poly.pdbx_strand_id
1 'polypeptide(L)'
;MTASDETQDRVALRRHVYLVLAAASVGLMLGRILAVDSVDVLALERNRRESIPKEQAEKRKELERQGLPAEEIEARLAERLEKLQRAAQLRRPFLSANDRSRWCTVRALVEEDMRVPGAPYAIDKVIQEPGWDTIDMVKHDGHLYSSKPPLMATLLAAEYWVIHRLTGKTLGSEPYAIGRFMLMTANVLPMLLYFWVMGKLLERLGQTDWGRLFVMAGAAFGTFLTTFAVVVNNHLPAAVCAAVALYAGARVWLDDRRQWRYFVAAGFFGALMAAEELPALALFAPLGAALLWKDVR
;
A
#
# COMPACT_ATOMS: atom_id res chain seq x y z
N MET A 1 -11.76 27.49 -39.32
CA MET A 1 -10.88 26.84 -38.34
C MET A 1 -9.48 26.85 -38.91
N THR A 2 -8.50 27.36 -38.18
CA THR A 2 -7.10 27.38 -38.63
C THR A 2 -6.43 26.03 -38.33
N ALA A 3 -5.37 25.67 -39.05
CA ALA A 3 -4.60 24.44 -38.76
C ALA A 3 -4.01 24.42 -37.33
N SER A 4 -3.80 25.59 -36.73
CA SER A 4 -3.43 25.73 -35.31
C SER A 4 -4.57 25.37 -34.36
N ASP A 5 -5.82 25.73 -34.69
CA ASP A 5 -7.00 25.39 -33.86
C ASP A 5 -7.20 23.86 -33.84
N GLU A 6 -7.13 23.21 -35.02
CA GLU A 6 -7.25 21.76 -35.14
C GLU A 6 -6.16 21.01 -34.35
N THR A 7 -4.93 21.55 -34.33
CA THR A 7 -3.84 20.95 -33.56
C THR A 7 -4.07 21.10 -32.06
N GLN A 8 -4.55 22.25 -31.60
CA GLN A 8 -4.88 22.48 -30.19
C GLN A 8 -6.04 21.59 -29.73
N ASP A 9 -7.07 21.44 -30.56
CA ASP A 9 -8.21 20.56 -30.28
C ASP A 9 -7.78 19.10 -30.15
N ARG A 10 -6.88 18.63 -31.02
CA ARG A 10 -6.33 17.26 -30.93
C ARG A 10 -5.52 17.04 -29.65
N VAL A 11 -4.69 18.01 -29.26
CA VAL A 11 -3.92 17.94 -28.00
C VAL A 11 -4.85 17.94 -26.79
N ALA A 12 -5.87 18.80 -26.79
CA ALA A 12 -6.87 18.86 -25.74
C ALA A 12 -7.61 17.53 -25.63
N LEU A 13 -8.15 17.00 -26.74
CA LEU A 13 -8.84 15.72 -26.77
C LEU A 13 -7.97 14.58 -26.21
N ARG A 14 -6.71 14.49 -26.64
CA ARG A 14 -5.79 13.45 -26.16
C ARG A 14 -5.56 13.53 -24.64
N ARG A 15 -5.41 14.73 -24.09
CA ARG A 15 -5.29 14.92 -22.63
C ARG A 15 -6.55 14.50 -21.88
N HIS A 16 -7.74 14.76 -22.43
CA HIS A 16 -8.99 14.25 -21.85
C HIS A 16 -9.04 12.72 -21.88
N VAL A 17 -8.60 12.09 -22.98
CA VAL A 17 -8.52 10.63 -23.04
C VAL A 17 -7.55 10.08 -21.99
N TYR A 18 -6.39 10.71 -21.78
CA TYR A 18 -5.49 10.32 -20.68
C TYR A 18 -6.16 10.38 -19.31
N LEU A 19 -6.93 11.43 -19.04
CA LEU A 19 -7.67 11.57 -17.78
C LEU A 19 -8.72 10.47 -17.62
N VAL A 20 -9.46 10.13 -18.68
CA VAL A 20 -10.45 9.04 -18.65
C VAL A 20 -9.77 7.70 -18.37
N LEU A 21 -8.64 7.41 -19.04
CA LEU A 21 -7.89 6.17 -18.82
C LEU A 21 -7.34 6.08 -17.38
N ALA A 22 -6.78 7.17 -16.87
CA ALA A 22 -6.29 7.25 -15.50
C ALA A 22 -7.44 7.09 -14.48
N ALA A 23 -8.56 7.77 -14.69
CA ALA A 23 -9.74 7.69 -13.82
C ALA A 23 -10.34 6.28 -13.79
N ALA A 24 -10.44 5.61 -14.95
CA ALA A 24 -10.89 4.23 -15.02
C ALA A 24 -9.95 3.28 -14.27
N SER A 25 -8.63 3.44 -14.45
CA SER A 25 -7.63 2.65 -13.72
C SER A 25 -7.69 2.87 -12.21
N VAL A 26 -7.89 4.11 -11.76
CA VAL A 26 -8.10 4.47 -10.35
C VAL A 26 -9.38 3.84 -9.81
N GLY A 27 -10.48 3.89 -10.55
CA GLY A 27 -11.73 3.22 -10.18
C GLY A 27 -11.55 1.73 -9.99
N LEU A 28 -10.77 1.06 -10.87
CA LEU A 28 -10.43 -0.35 -10.72
C LEU A 28 -9.60 -0.62 -9.46
N MET A 29 -8.59 0.20 -9.17
CA MET A 29 -7.77 0.05 -7.96
C MET A 29 -8.60 0.21 -6.69
N LEU A 30 -9.41 1.28 -6.61
CA LEU A 30 -10.30 1.54 -5.48
C LEU A 30 -11.33 0.42 -5.29
N GLY A 31 -11.96 -0.03 -6.37
CA GLY A 31 -12.90 -1.15 -6.34
C GLY A 31 -12.27 -2.42 -5.79
N ARG A 32 -11.03 -2.73 -6.19
CA ARG A 32 -10.29 -3.89 -5.67
C ARG A 32 -9.90 -3.72 -4.20
N ILE A 33 -9.40 -2.56 -3.79
CA ILE A 33 -9.05 -2.27 -2.37
C ILE A 33 -10.27 -2.46 -1.46
N LEU A 34 -11.46 -2.08 -1.93
CA LEU A 34 -12.70 -2.18 -1.17
C LEU A 34 -13.32 -3.59 -1.17
N ALA A 35 -12.98 -4.44 -2.15
CA ALA A 35 -13.63 -5.74 -2.35
C ALA A 35 -12.78 -6.95 -1.92
N VAL A 36 -11.45 -6.83 -1.92
CA VAL A 36 -10.55 -7.98 -1.72
C VAL A 36 -10.19 -8.16 -0.24
N ASP A 37 -10.36 -9.40 0.24
CA ASP A 37 -10.04 -9.85 1.59
C ASP A 37 -9.23 -11.15 1.54
N SER A 38 -8.54 -11.49 2.63
CA SER A 38 -7.82 -12.77 2.79
C SER A 38 -8.79 -13.96 2.67
N VAL A 39 -8.65 -14.77 1.61
CA VAL A 39 -9.59 -15.88 1.30
C VAL A 39 -9.22 -17.21 1.97
N ASP A 40 -7.97 -17.36 2.40
CA ASP A 40 -7.39 -18.55 3.03
C ASP A 40 -8.09 -18.91 4.36
N VAL A 41 -8.60 -17.91 5.06
CA VAL A 41 -9.30 -18.10 6.36
C VAL A 41 -10.82 -18.08 6.24
N LEU A 42 -11.39 -18.00 5.03
CA LEU A 42 -12.84 -17.88 4.83
C LEU A 42 -13.63 -19.03 5.44
N ALA A 43 -13.21 -20.28 5.18
CA ALA A 43 -13.87 -21.45 5.70
C ALA A 43 -13.74 -21.54 7.23
N LEU A 44 -12.57 -21.18 7.78
CA LEU A 44 -12.32 -21.18 9.22
C LEU A 44 -13.17 -20.13 9.94
N GLU A 45 -13.23 -18.91 9.41
CA GLU A 45 -14.10 -17.84 9.93
C GLU A 45 -15.57 -18.26 9.93
N ARG A 46 -16.04 -18.85 8.82
CA ARG A 46 -17.42 -19.35 8.72
C ARG A 46 -17.71 -20.39 9.79
N ASN A 47 -16.85 -21.41 9.92
CA ASN A 47 -17.02 -22.47 10.91
C ASN A 47 -17.01 -21.91 12.35
N ARG A 48 -16.12 -20.96 12.65
CA ARG A 48 -16.09 -20.29 13.96
C ARG A 48 -17.36 -19.50 14.24
N ARG A 49 -17.95 -18.85 13.24
CA ARG A 49 -19.22 -18.12 13.41
C ARG A 49 -20.39 -19.06 13.64
N GLU A 50 -20.43 -20.17 12.91
CA GLU A 50 -21.46 -21.20 13.03
C GLU A 50 -21.40 -21.93 14.38
N SER A 51 -20.24 -22.02 15.05
CA SER A 51 -20.13 -22.61 16.39
C SER A 51 -20.62 -21.70 17.53
N ILE A 52 -20.67 -20.38 17.32
CA ILE A 52 -21.00 -19.41 18.40
C ILE A 52 -22.33 -19.73 19.09
N PRO A 53 -23.47 -19.98 18.39
CA PRO A 53 -24.74 -20.25 19.06
C PRO A 53 -24.68 -21.50 19.95
N LYS A 54 -23.96 -22.54 19.51
CA LYS A 54 -23.78 -23.77 20.28
C LYS A 54 -22.95 -23.49 21.54
N GLU A 55 -21.83 -22.79 21.41
CA GLU A 55 -20.97 -22.42 22.54
C GLU A 55 -21.70 -21.52 23.56
N GLN A 56 -22.54 -20.61 23.08
CA GLN A 56 -23.38 -19.75 23.92
C GLN A 56 -24.42 -20.56 24.70
N ALA A 57 -25.09 -21.52 24.04
CA ALA A 57 -26.07 -22.39 24.69
C ALA A 57 -25.43 -23.31 25.75
N GLU A 58 -24.25 -23.84 25.48
CA GLU A 58 -23.49 -24.64 26.44
C GLU A 58 -23.06 -23.80 27.64
N LYS A 59 -22.56 -22.58 27.41
CA LYS A 59 -22.16 -21.69 28.51
C LYS A 59 -23.34 -21.24 29.36
N ARG A 60 -24.49 -20.95 28.75
CA ARG A 60 -25.73 -20.62 29.46
C ARG A 60 -26.10 -21.72 30.45
N LYS A 61 -26.17 -22.97 29.99
CA LYS A 61 -26.47 -24.14 30.84
C LYS A 61 -25.48 -24.30 31.99
N GLU A 62 -24.20 -24.02 31.75
CA GLU A 62 -23.17 -24.05 32.79
C GLU A 62 -23.42 -22.99 33.87
N LEU A 63 -23.72 -21.75 33.47
CA LEU A 63 -23.98 -20.64 34.41
C LEU A 63 -25.29 -20.84 35.19
N GLU A 64 -26.33 -21.38 34.54
CA GLU A 64 -27.59 -21.78 35.19
C GLU A 64 -27.35 -22.87 36.26
N ARG A 65 -26.50 -23.86 35.97
CA ARG A 65 -26.11 -24.89 36.95
C ARG A 65 -25.32 -24.33 38.14
N GLN A 66 -24.62 -23.22 37.96
CA GLN A 66 -23.92 -22.52 39.03
C GLN A 66 -24.87 -21.69 39.92
N GLY A 67 -26.17 -21.63 39.59
CA GLY A 67 -27.17 -20.91 40.37
C GLY A 67 -27.04 -19.39 40.29
N LEU A 68 -26.39 -18.87 39.24
CA LEU A 68 -26.22 -17.43 39.06
C LEU A 68 -27.56 -16.75 38.76
N PRO A 69 -27.78 -15.50 39.22
CA PRO A 69 -28.96 -14.72 38.85
C PRO A 69 -29.05 -14.52 37.33
N ALA A 70 -30.26 -14.54 36.79
CA ALA A 70 -30.48 -14.44 35.33
C ALA A 70 -29.83 -13.19 34.70
N GLU A 71 -29.87 -12.04 35.39
CA GLU A 71 -29.23 -10.81 34.91
C GLU A 71 -27.71 -10.94 34.77
N GLU A 72 -27.06 -11.62 35.73
CA GLU A 72 -25.62 -11.86 35.67
C GLU A 72 -25.25 -12.86 34.57
N ILE A 73 -26.12 -13.85 34.32
CA ILE A 73 -25.96 -14.79 33.21
C ILE A 73 -25.98 -14.05 31.88
N GLU A 74 -26.98 -13.18 31.64
CA GLU A 74 -27.07 -12.41 30.39
C GLU A 74 -25.87 -11.48 30.20
N ALA A 75 -25.43 -10.78 31.26
CA ALA A 75 -24.26 -9.92 31.19
C ALA A 75 -22.98 -10.68 30.79
N ARG A 76 -22.73 -11.85 31.39
CA ARG A 76 -21.58 -12.70 31.06
C ARG A 76 -21.67 -13.30 29.65
N LEU A 77 -22.87 -13.68 29.20
CA LEU A 77 -23.07 -14.21 27.85
C LEU A 77 -22.86 -13.12 26.79
N ALA A 78 -23.32 -11.90 27.04
CA ALA A 78 -23.11 -10.75 26.16
C ALA A 78 -21.62 -10.43 25.99
N GLU A 79 -20.87 -10.33 27.10
CA GLU A 79 -19.42 -10.12 27.05
C GLU A 79 -18.70 -11.26 26.30
N ARG A 80 -19.08 -12.51 26.57
CA ARG A 80 -18.53 -13.67 25.86
C ARG A 80 -18.86 -13.63 24.38
N LEU A 81 -20.07 -13.23 24.01
CA LEU A 81 -20.51 -13.15 22.61
C LEU A 81 -19.64 -12.17 21.83
N GLU A 82 -19.40 -10.99 22.39
CA GLU A 82 -18.53 -9.98 21.80
C GLU A 82 -17.11 -10.53 21.58
N LYS A 83 -16.53 -11.21 22.58
CA LYS A 83 -15.21 -11.85 22.47
C LYS A 83 -15.18 -12.94 21.39
N LEU A 84 -16.19 -13.81 21.34
CA LEU A 84 -16.29 -14.87 20.32
C LEU A 84 -16.44 -14.30 18.91
N GLN A 85 -17.27 -13.26 18.74
CA GLN A 85 -17.45 -12.59 17.45
C GLN A 85 -16.15 -11.97 16.96
N ARG A 86 -15.42 -11.27 17.84
CA ARG A 86 -14.09 -10.71 17.51
C ARG A 86 -13.09 -11.81 17.15
N ALA A 87 -13.01 -12.88 17.93
CA ALA A 87 -12.11 -14.01 17.69
C ALA A 87 -12.46 -14.84 16.43
N ALA A 88 -13.73 -14.82 16.02
CA ALA A 88 -14.20 -15.46 14.81
C ALA A 88 -13.87 -14.65 13.55
N GLN A 89 -13.73 -13.32 13.65
CA GLN A 89 -13.38 -12.46 12.52
C GLN A 89 -11.89 -12.57 12.18
N LEU A 90 -11.57 -13.39 11.19
CA LEU A 90 -10.20 -13.70 10.79
C LEU A 90 -9.79 -12.99 9.51
N ARG A 91 -10.73 -12.70 8.62
CA ARG A 91 -10.41 -12.03 7.36
C ARG A 91 -9.88 -10.63 7.60
N ARG A 92 -8.90 -10.23 6.79
CA ARG A 92 -8.24 -8.94 6.85
C ARG A 92 -7.96 -8.42 5.43
N PRO A 93 -7.75 -7.10 5.25
CA PRO A 93 -7.26 -6.55 3.99
C PRO A 93 -5.74 -6.74 3.80
N PHE A 94 -5.12 -7.70 4.50
CA PHE A 94 -3.68 -8.00 4.45
C PHE A 94 -3.49 -9.38 3.83
N LEU A 95 -3.11 -9.40 2.56
CA LEU A 95 -3.49 -10.49 1.65
C LEU A 95 -2.43 -11.59 1.50
N SER A 96 -1.21 -11.36 1.99
CA SER A 96 -0.13 -12.34 1.94
C SER A 96 0.81 -12.18 3.12
N ALA A 97 1.61 -13.21 3.42
CA ALA A 97 2.67 -13.10 4.41
C ALA A 97 3.65 -11.95 4.09
N ASN A 98 3.99 -11.76 2.81
CA ASN A 98 4.87 -10.71 2.33
C ASN A 98 4.34 -9.30 2.68
N ASP A 99 3.07 -9.06 2.37
CA ASP A 99 2.33 -7.84 2.71
C ASP A 99 2.20 -7.67 4.23
N ARG A 100 1.73 -8.71 4.93
CA ARG A 100 1.58 -8.72 6.40
C ARG A 100 2.86 -8.39 7.13
N SER A 101 4.03 -8.82 6.66
CA SER A 101 5.31 -8.51 7.32
C SER A 101 5.57 -7.00 7.43
N ARG A 102 5.16 -6.22 6.42
CA ARG A 102 5.30 -4.75 6.42
C ARG A 102 4.31 -4.12 7.37
N TRP A 103 3.06 -4.59 7.38
CA TRP A 103 2.05 -4.15 8.34
C TRP A 103 2.45 -4.47 9.79
N CYS A 104 3.08 -5.61 10.04
CA CYS A 104 3.60 -5.96 11.37
C CYS A 104 4.63 -4.93 11.85
N THR A 105 5.53 -4.50 10.96
CA THR A 105 6.51 -3.46 11.25
C THR A 105 5.82 -2.13 11.56
N VAL A 106 4.81 -1.75 10.77
CA VAL A 106 4.01 -0.53 11.00
C VAL A 106 3.37 -0.55 12.40
N ARG A 107 2.76 -1.67 12.80
CA ARG A 107 2.18 -1.82 14.14
C ARG A 107 3.23 -1.77 15.25
N ALA A 108 4.34 -2.49 15.09
CA ALA A 108 5.43 -2.50 16.06
C ALA A 108 6.03 -1.11 16.30
N LEU A 109 5.99 -0.21 15.31
CA LEU A 109 6.47 1.16 15.45
C LEU A 109 5.45 2.07 16.14
N VAL A 110 4.15 1.86 15.91
CA VAL A 110 3.10 2.80 16.33
C VAL A 110 2.39 2.40 17.62
N GLU A 111 2.01 1.13 17.77
CA GLU A 111 1.19 0.65 18.89
C GLU A 111 2.09 0.35 20.10
N GLU A 112 1.91 1.07 21.22
CA GLU A 112 2.77 0.98 22.41
C GLU A 112 2.87 -0.43 23.00
N ASP A 113 1.75 -1.16 23.05
CA ASP A 113 1.67 -2.51 23.58
C ASP A 113 2.37 -3.55 22.70
N MET A 114 2.46 -3.26 21.39
CA MET A 114 3.16 -4.07 20.39
C MET A 114 4.68 -3.84 20.37
N ARG A 115 5.19 -2.75 20.94
CA ARG A 115 6.64 -2.45 20.97
C ARG A 115 7.41 -3.46 21.82
N VAL A 116 8.61 -3.80 21.38
CA VAL A 116 9.60 -4.57 22.15
C VAL A 116 10.65 -3.59 22.72
N PRO A 117 10.78 -3.48 24.06
CA PRO A 117 11.77 -2.59 24.66
C PRO A 117 13.20 -2.91 24.21
N GLY A 118 13.94 -1.90 23.77
CA GLY A 118 15.33 -2.05 23.30
C GLY A 118 15.48 -2.62 21.88
N ALA A 119 14.38 -3.02 21.22
CA ALA A 119 14.40 -3.62 19.88
C ALA A 119 13.38 -2.90 18.97
N PRO A 120 13.66 -1.68 18.48
CA PRO A 120 12.76 -0.98 17.57
C PRO A 120 12.58 -1.81 16.29
N TYR A 121 11.42 -1.76 15.66
CA TYR A 121 11.03 -2.59 14.49
C TYR A 121 10.79 -4.07 14.77
N ALA A 122 11.09 -4.58 15.97
CA ALA A 122 10.85 -5.98 16.29
C ALA A 122 9.35 -6.29 16.29
N ILE A 123 8.96 -7.33 15.55
CA ILE A 123 7.57 -7.73 15.34
C ILE A 123 7.15 -8.88 16.26
N ASP A 124 8.00 -9.27 17.21
CA ASP A 124 7.84 -10.43 18.11
C ASP A 124 6.45 -10.54 18.72
N LYS A 125 5.90 -9.41 19.20
CA LYS A 125 4.57 -9.35 19.81
C LYS A 125 3.45 -9.35 18.78
N VAL A 126 3.61 -8.59 17.69
CA VAL A 126 2.56 -8.43 16.66
C VAL A 126 2.20 -9.77 16.04
N ILE A 127 3.21 -10.60 15.72
CA ILE A 127 2.99 -11.90 15.06
C ILE A 127 2.34 -12.94 15.97
N GLN A 128 2.23 -12.68 17.29
CA GLN A 128 1.47 -13.55 18.20
C GLN A 128 -0.04 -13.31 18.10
N GLU A 129 -0.46 -12.18 17.53
CA GLU A 129 -1.87 -11.89 17.36
C GLU A 129 -2.48 -12.69 16.19
N PRO A 130 -3.71 -13.20 16.34
CA PRO A 130 -4.40 -13.88 15.26
C PRO A 130 -4.52 -13.03 13.98
N GLY A 131 -4.09 -13.57 12.85
CA GLY A 131 -4.15 -12.92 11.53
C GLY A 131 -2.97 -11.99 11.21
N TRP A 132 -1.93 -11.98 12.05
CA TRP A 132 -0.71 -11.19 11.90
C TRP A 132 0.54 -12.03 11.64
N ASP A 133 0.39 -13.33 11.45
CA ASP A 133 1.49 -14.24 11.11
C ASP A 133 2.13 -13.87 9.76
N THR A 134 3.43 -14.11 9.64
CA THR A 134 4.16 -13.97 8.38
C THR A 134 5.31 -14.97 8.33
N ILE A 135 5.65 -15.43 7.13
CA ILE A 135 6.88 -16.20 6.87
C ILE A 135 8.03 -15.27 6.42
N ASP A 136 7.74 -14.02 6.08
CA ASP A 136 8.69 -13.04 5.55
C ASP A 136 9.35 -12.27 6.69
N MET A 137 10.10 -12.99 7.52
CA MET A 137 10.81 -12.45 8.68
C MET A 137 12.24 -12.97 8.79
N VAL A 138 13.08 -12.23 9.51
CA VAL A 138 14.46 -12.61 9.85
C VAL A 138 14.66 -12.48 11.35
N LYS A 139 15.55 -13.32 11.91
CA LYS A 139 15.92 -13.26 13.33
C LYS A 139 17.27 -12.54 13.48
N HIS A 140 17.31 -11.50 14.31
CA HIS A 140 18.52 -10.75 14.63
C HIS A 140 18.53 -10.43 16.12
N ASP A 141 19.64 -10.72 16.82
CA ASP A 141 19.82 -10.50 18.26
C ASP A 141 18.66 -11.00 19.13
N GLY A 142 18.15 -12.19 18.81
CA GLY A 142 17.05 -12.83 19.55
C GLY A 142 15.65 -12.40 19.13
N HIS A 143 15.50 -11.32 18.36
CA HIS A 143 14.22 -10.74 17.95
C HIS A 143 13.89 -10.99 16.48
N LEU A 144 12.60 -10.90 16.14
CA LEU A 144 12.08 -11.13 14.79
C LEU A 144 11.75 -9.79 14.15
N TYR A 145 12.16 -9.64 12.88
CA TYR A 145 11.95 -8.43 12.09
C TYR A 145 11.39 -8.80 10.73
N SER A 146 10.64 -7.90 10.08
CA SER A 146 10.30 -8.09 8.67
C SER A 146 11.56 -8.23 7.82
N SER A 147 11.54 -9.14 6.84
CA SER A 147 12.63 -9.29 5.88
C SER A 147 12.69 -8.17 4.83
N LYS A 148 11.78 -7.19 4.90
CA LYS A 148 11.64 -6.12 3.90
C LYS A 148 12.42 -4.87 4.31
N PRO A 149 12.87 -4.04 3.34
CA PRO A 149 13.51 -2.77 3.63
C PRO A 149 12.62 -1.89 4.54
N PRO A 150 13.19 -1.22 5.56
CA PRO A 150 12.40 -0.55 6.58
C PRO A 150 11.82 0.81 6.14
N LEU A 151 12.32 1.40 5.04
CA LEU A 151 11.96 2.76 4.63
C LEU A 151 10.44 2.92 4.42
N MET A 152 9.84 2.12 3.55
CA MET A 152 8.40 2.20 3.29
C MET A 152 7.57 1.94 4.55
N ALA A 153 7.90 0.92 5.34
CA ALA A 153 7.19 0.65 6.58
C ALA A 153 7.30 1.81 7.59
N THR A 154 8.43 2.52 7.61
CA THR A 154 8.62 3.71 8.45
C THR A 154 7.76 4.89 7.97
N LEU A 155 7.67 5.12 6.67
CA LEU A 155 6.81 6.16 6.10
C LEU A 155 5.32 5.87 6.36
N LEU A 156 4.91 4.62 6.21
CA LEU A 156 3.55 4.17 6.56
C LEU A 156 3.28 4.27 8.06
N ALA A 157 4.27 3.99 8.90
CA ALA A 157 4.15 4.16 10.35
C ALA A 157 3.92 5.63 10.73
N ALA A 158 4.49 6.59 10.00
CA ALA A 158 4.22 8.01 10.25
C ALA A 158 2.76 8.38 9.94
N GLU A 159 2.21 7.93 8.81
CA GLU A 159 0.79 8.09 8.49
C GLU A 159 -0.09 7.41 9.54
N TYR A 160 0.22 6.16 9.87
CA TYR A 160 -0.55 5.38 10.83
C TYR A 160 -0.50 5.98 12.23
N TRP A 161 0.64 6.53 12.64
CA TRP A 161 0.77 7.24 13.92
C TRP A 161 -0.17 8.43 14.02
N VAL A 162 -0.36 9.21 12.93
CA VAL A 162 -1.34 10.30 12.91
C VAL A 162 -2.76 9.76 13.08
N ILE A 163 -3.12 8.70 12.36
CA ILE A 163 -4.44 8.04 12.48
C ILE A 163 -4.66 7.57 13.92
N HIS A 164 -3.68 6.85 14.48
CA HIS A 164 -3.74 6.30 15.83
C HIS A 164 -3.85 7.41 16.88
N ARG A 165 -3.06 8.47 16.76
CA ARG A 165 -3.05 9.59 17.72
C ARG A 165 -4.35 10.38 17.71
N LEU A 166 -4.97 10.56 16.55
CA LEU A 166 -6.21 11.33 16.41
C LEU A 166 -7.47 10.54 16.76
N THR A 167 -7.47 9.22 16.54
CA THR A 167 -8.69 8.39 16.67
C THR A 167 -8.65 7.40 17.83
N GLY A 168 -7.47 7.09 18.37
CA GLY A 168 -7.25 6.00 19.32
C GLY A 168 -7.43 4.60 18.73
N LYS A 169 -7.79 4.46 17.45
CA LYS A 169 -8.03 3.18 16.79
C LYS A 169 -6.72 2.49 16.41
N THR A 170 -6.69 1.16 16.47
CA THR A 170 -5.53 0.36 16.07
C THR A 170 -5.77 -0.41 14.77
N LEU A 171 -4.69 -0.81 14.07
CA LEU A 171 -4.79 -1.73 12.94
C LEU A 171 -5.34 -3.10 13.39
N GLY A 172 -5.12 -3.47 14.65
CA GLY A 172 -5.76 -4.63 15.27
C GLY A 172 -7.27 -4.48 15.45
N SER A 173 -7.75 -3.32 15.92
CA SER A 173 -9.18 -3.09 16.18
C SER A 173 -9.99 -2.78 14.93
N GLU A 174 -9.43 -2.00 14.01
CA GLU A 174 -10.11 -1.44 12.84
C GLU A 174 -9.34 -1.71 11.54
N PRO A 175 -8.98 -2.98 11.25
CA PRO A 175 -8.05 -3.35 10.18
C PRO A 175 -8.54 -2.91 8.80
N TYR A 176 -9.86 -2.98 8.57
CA TYR A 176 -10.46 -2.64 7.29
C TYR A 176 -10.44 -1.15 6.99
N ALA A 177 -10.91 -0.33 7.95
CA ALA A 177 -10.99 1.11 7.77
C ALA A 177 -9.59 1.71 7.62
N ILE A 178 -8.68 1.36 8.53
CA ILE A 178 -7.32 1.92 8.54
C ILE A 178 -6.50 1.34 7.39
N GLY A 179 -6.48 0.02 7.22
CA GLY A 179 -5.69 -0.64 6.18
C GLY A 179 -6.06 -0.20 4.77
N ARG A 180 -7.37 -0.13 4.45
CA ARG A 180 -7.82 0.30 3.13
C ARG A 180 -7.56 1.80 2.89
N PHE A 181 -7.75 2.63 3.90
CA PHE A 181 -7.41 4.05 3.80
C PHE A 181 -5.92 4.23 3.47
N MET A 182 -5.05 3.56 4.22
CA MET A 182 -3.61 3.61 4.00
C MET A 182 -3.19 3.04 2.64
N LEU A 183 -3.87 2.01 2.12
CA LEU A 183 -3.62 1.54 0.74
C LEU A 183 -4.00 2.59 -0.30
N MET A 184 -5.09 3.35 -0.08
CA MET A 184 -5.47 4.43 -0.99
C MET A 184 -4.44 5.56 -1.00
N THR A 185 -3.94 5.96 0.16
CA THR A 185 -2.93 7.02 0.27
C THR A 185 -1.55 6.57 -0.20
N ALA A 186 -1.13 5.35 0.13
CA ALA A 186 0.19 4.84 -0.21
C ALA A 186 0.31 4.31 -1.65
N ASN A 187 -0.78 3.82 -2.24
CA ASN A 187 -0.75 3.25 -3.59
C ASN A 187 -1.52 4.11 -4.61
N VAL A 188 -2.79 4.44 -4.33
CA VAL A 188 -3.65 5.09 -5.33
C VAL A 188 -3.23 6.54 -5.58
N LEU A 189 -2.88 7.31 -4.54
CA LEU A 189 -2.42 8.69 -4.72
C LEU A 189 -1.09 8.76 -5.51
N PRO A 190 -0.05 7.95 -5.20
CA PRO A 190 1.15 7.90 -6.04
C PRO A 190 0.89 7.44 -7.47
N MET A 191 -0.08 6.54 -7.70
CA MET A 191 -0.44 6.14 -9.06
C MET A 191 -1.04 7.29 -9.89
N LEU A 192 -1.77 8.22 -9.27
CA LEU A 192 -2.21 9.45 -9.97
C LEU A 192 -1.01 10.28 -10.44
N LEU A 193 0.02 10.40 -9.59
CA LEU A 193 1.28 11.06 -9.96
C LEU A 193 1.95 10.30 -11.11
N TYR A 194 2.04 8.98 -11.04
CA TYR A 194 2.58 8.15 -12.12
C TYR A 194 1.86 8.38 -13.45
N PHE A 195 0.53 8.36 -13.49
CA PHE A 195 -0.24 8.61 -14.71
C PHE A 195 -0.02 10.02 -15.25
N TRP A 196 0.04 11.02 -14.37
CA TRP A 196 0.32 12.39 -14.78
C TRP A 196 1.73 12.54 -15.38
N VAL A 197 2.76 11.99 -14.73
CA VAL A 197 4.14 12.02 -15.24
C VAL A 197 4.25 11.22 -16.54
N MET A 198 3.59 10.07 -16.64
CA MET A 198 3.53 9.28 -17.86
C MET A 198 2.94 10.09 -19.01
N GLY A 199 1.81 10.78 -18.78
CA GLY A 199 1.24 11.70 -19.76
C GLY A 199 2.25 12.77 -20.20
N LYS A 200 3.01 13.38 -19.28
CA LYS A 200 4.07 14.35 -19.62
C LYS A 200 5.19 13.74 -20.45
N LEU A 201 5.62 12.52 -20.15
CA LEU A 201 6.61 11.78 -20.93
C LEU A 201 6.10 11.46 -22.34
N LEU A 202 4.84 11.03 -22.46
CA LEU A 202 4.23 10.69 -23.75
C LEU A 202 4.03 11.90 -24.65
N GLU A 203 3.61 13.04 -24.10
CA GLU A 203 3.55 14.29 -24.86
C GLU A 203 4.91 14.67 -25.44
N ARG A 204 5.97 14.42 -24.68
CA ARG A 204 7.36 14.76 -25.00
C ARG A 204 8.03 13.80 -25.97
N LEU A 205 7.88 12.50 -25.76
CA LEU A 205 8.63 11.45 -26.48
C LEU A 205 7.81 10.79 -27.59
N GLY A 206 6.48 10.84 -27.50
CA GLY A 206 5.61 10.25 -28.50
C GLY A 206 5.75 10.97 -29.85
N GLN A 207 5.61 10.23 -30.94
CA GLN A 207 5.63 10.80 -32.29
C GLN A 207 4.21 10.92 -32.87
N THR A 208 3.35 9.92 -32.59
CA THR A 208 1.98 9.86 -33.08
C THR A 208 0.95 9.90 -31.95
N ASP A 209 -0.28 10.32 -32.25
CA ASP A 209 -1.39 10.27 -31.27
C ASP A 209 -1.72 8.82 -30.88
N TRP A 210 -1.71 7.92 -31.86
CA TRP A 210 -1.98 6.51 -31.61
C TRP A 210 -0.95 5.90 -30.65
N GLY A 211 0.35 6.11 -30.87
CA GLY A 211 1.39 5.56 -30.00
C GLY A 211 1.31 6.12 -28.58
N ARG A 212 1.02 7.41 -28.46
CA ARG A 212 0.76 8.08 -27.20
C ARG A 212 -0.42 7.49 -26.42
N LEU A 213 -1.55 7.26 -27.10
CA LEU A 213 -2.75 6.68 -26.49
C LEU A 213 -2.54 5.21 -26.14
N PHE A 214 -1.89 4.45 -27.03
CA PHE A 214 -1.58 3.04 -26.82
C PHE A 214 -0.71 2.83 -25.58
N VAL A 215 0.37 3.61 -25.42
CA VAL A 215 1.24 3.49 -24.25
C VAL A 215 0.54 3.95 -22.98
N MET A 216 -0.30 5.01 -23.02
CA MET A 216 -1.08 5.41 -21.85
C MET A 216 -2.09 4.32 -21.44
N ALA A 217 -2.76 3.68 -22.41
CA ALA A 217 -3.65 2.55 -22.14
C ALA A 217 -2.87 1.35 -21.58
N GLY A 218 -1.68 1.08 -22.11
CA GLY A 218 -0.75 0.08 -21.57
C GLY A 218 -0.35 0.38 -20.13
N ALA A 219 0.00 1.64 -19.81
CA ALA A 219 0.32 2.06 -18.45
C ALA A 219 -0.88 1.88 -17.49
N ALA A 220 -2.11 2.15 -17.97
CA ALA A 220 -3.34 2.07 -17.19
C ALA A 220 -3.85 0.62 -16.97
N PHE A 221 -3.70 -0.26 -17.95
CA PHE A 221 -4.36 -1.58 -17.97
C PHE A 221 -3.44 -2.76 -18.31
N GLY A 222 -2.27 -2.51 -18.90
CA GLY A 222 -1.31 -3.52 -19.35
C GLY A 222 -0.15 -3.76 -18.39
N THR A 223 -0.24 -3.30 -17.14
CA THR A 223 0.80 -3.49 -16.12
C THR A 223 0.25 -4.17 -14.87
N PHE A 224 1.13 -4.84 -14.11
CA PHE A 224 0.80 -5.36 -12.78
C PHE A 224 0.79 -4.28 -11.68
N LEU A 225 1.10 -3.01 -11.98
CA LEU A 225 1.10 -1.96 -10.96
C LEU A 225 -0.29 -1.79 -10.32
N THR A 226 -1.35 -1.86 -11.13
CA THR A 226 -2.73 -1.75 -10.65
C THR A 226 -3.20 -2.98 -9.88
N THR A 227 -2.60 -4.15 -10.12
CA THR A 227 -2.87 -5.35 -9.31
C THR A 227 -2.18 -5.29 -7.97
N PHE A 228 -1.01 -4.65 -7.89
CA PHE A 228 -0.30 -4.47 -6.63
C PHE A 228 -0.92 -3.40 -5.70
N ALA A 229 -1.83 -2.57 -6.20
CA ALA A 229 -2.45 -1.50 -5.41
C ALA A 229 -3.23 -1.98 -4.15
N VAL A 230 -3.60 -3.26 -4.08
CA VAL A 230 -4.33 -3.86 -2.94
C VAL A 230 -3.43 -4.35 -1.80
N VAL A 231 -2.11 -4.24 -1.93
CA VAL A 231 -1.14 -4.67 -0.91
C VAL A 231 -0.06 -3.62 -0.70
N VAL A 232 0.57 -3.63 0.47
CA VAL A 232 1.80 -2.88 0.70
C VAL A 232 2.94 -3.60 0.01
N ASN A 233 3.50 -2.94 -1.00
CA ASN A 233 4.56 -3.47 -1.84
C ASN A 233 5.51 -2.33 -2.23
N ASN A 234 6.77 -2.67 -2.46
CA ASN A 234 7.81 -1.72 -2.85
C ASN A 234 7.83 -1.44 -4.37
N HIS A 235 7.21 -2.30 -5.18
CA HIS A 235 7.22 -2.17 -6.64
C HIS A 235 6.47 -0.93 -7.13
N LEU A 236 5.30 -0.64 -6.58
CA LEU A 236 4.47 0.49 -6.97
C LEU A 236 5.15 1.84 -6.66
N PRO A 237 5.61 2.14 -5.42
CA PRO A 237 6.34 3.37 -5.16
C PRO A 237 7.65 3.45 -5.96
N ALA A 238 8.37 2.34 -6.16
CA ALA A 238 9.55 2.31 -7.04
C ALA A 238 9.21 2.69 -8.49
N ALA A 239 8.11 2.20 -9.05
CA ALA A 239 7.68 2.54 -10.42
C ALA A 239 7.28 4.02 -10.55
N VAL A 240 6.62 4.59 -9.54
CA VAL A 240 6.31 6.03 -9.49
C VAL A 240 7.60 6.84 -9.48
N CYS A 241 8.56 6.46 -8.62
CA CYS A 241 9.87 7.10 -8.54
C CYS A 241 10.64 6.98 -9.86
N ALA A 242 10.60 5.82 -10.52
CA ALA A 242 11.19 5.60 -11.83
C ALA A 242 10.61 6.55 -12.88
N ALA A 243 9.28 6.71 -12.93
CA ALA A 243 8.64 7.64 -13.87
C ALA A 243 9.07 9.09 -13.63
N VAL A 244 9.13 9.55 -12.38
CA VAL A 244 9.60 10.90 -12.04
C VAL A 244 11.07 11.09 -12.41
N ALA A 245 11.92 10.11 -12.07
CA ALA A 245 13.34 10.16 -12.37
C ALA A 245 13.62 10.18 -13.88
N LEU A 246 12.92 9.34 -14.66
CA LEU A 246 12.98 9.31 -16.12
C LEU A 246 12.45 10.60 -16.74
N TYR A 247 11.38 11.19 -16.21
CA TYR A 247 10.90 12.48 -16.68
C TYR A 247 11.93 13.58 -16.44
N ALA A 248 12.49 13.67 -15.23
CA ALA A 248 13.49 14.67 -14.90
C ALA A 248 14.80 14.49 -15.69
N GLY A 249 15.31 13.26 -15.81
CA GLY A 249 16.44 12.93 -16.69
C GLY A 249 16.12 13.24 -18.16
N ALA A 250 14.90 12.93 -18.57
CA ALA A 250 14.18 13.42 -19.74
C ALA A 250 14.50 14.87 -20.09
N ARG A 251 14.19 15.76 -19.14
CA ARG A 251 14.31 17.21 -19.24
C ARG A 251 15.77 17.65 -19.35
N VAL A 252 16.65 17.08 -18.54
CA VAL A 252 18.08 17.39 -18.54
C VAL A 252 18.74 16.96 -19.85
N TRP A 253 18.51 15.73 -20.28
CA TRP A 253 19.29 15.13 -21.36
C TRP A 253 18.77 15.49 -22.75
N LEU A 254 17.44 15.49 -22.94
CA LEU A 254 16.82 15.68 -24.26
C LEU A 254 16.43 17.13 -24.57
N ASP A 255 16.11 17.95 -23.57
CA ASP A 255 15.81 19.38 -23.79
C ASP A 255 16.95 20.31 -23.33
N ASP A 256 18.07 19.75 -22.87
CA ASP A 256 19.18 20.51 -22.27
C ASP A 256 18.73 21.45 -21.14
N ARG A 257 17.69 21.06 -20.39
CA ARG A 257 17.13 21.85 -19.27
C ARG A 257 17.96 21.64 -18.02
N ARG A 258 19.05 22.39 -17.88
CA ARG A 258 20.01 22.27 -16.79
C ARG A 258 19.63 22.98 -15.48
N GLN A 259 18.34 23.16 -15.21
CA GLN A 259 17.95 23.72 -13.91
C GLN A 259 18.13 22.68 -12.81
N TRP A 260 18.74 23.09 -11.68
CA TRP A 260 19.08 22.22 -10.54
C TRP A 260 17.91 21.35 -10.06
N ARG A 261 16.66 21.85 -10.15
CA ARG A 261 15.45 21.11 -9.77
C ARG A 261 15.30 19.77 -10.49
N TYR A 262 15.75 19.65 -11.74
CA TYR A 262 15.64 18.40 -12.49
C TYR A 262 16.73 17.40 -12.09
N PHE A 263 17.94 17.89 -11.77
CA PHE A 263 19.00 17.04 -11.21
C PHE A 263 18.60 16.52 -9.83
N VAL A 264 18.08 17.39 -8.96
CA VAL A 264 17.59 17.01 -7.63
C VAL A 264 16.43 16.02 -7.74
N ALA A 265 15.44 16.28 -8.60
CA ALA A 265 14.33 15.34 -8.80
C ALA A 265 14.83 13.98 -9.33
N ALA A 266 15.68 13.96 -10.36
CA ALA A 266 16.17 12.71 -10.93
C ALA A 266 17.05 11.92 -9.95
N GLY A 267 17.94 12.60 -9.21
CA GLY A 267 18.79 11.98 -8.20
C GLY A 267 18.00 11.47 -6.99
N PHE A 268 17.11 12.30 -6.43
CA PHE A 268 16.31 11.93 -5.26
C PHE A 268 15.36 10.77 -5.56
N PHE A 269 14.55 10.88 -6.62
CA PHE A 269 13.62 9.80 -6.97
C PHE A 269 14.34 8.57 -7.53
N GLY A 270 15.49 8.73 -8.18
CA GLY A 270 16.34 7.60 -8.57
C GLY A 270 16.91 6.84 -7.37
N ALA A 271 17.37 7.56 -6.34
CA ALA A 271 17.87 6.96 -5.11
C ALA A 271 16.73 6.30 -4.31
N LEU A 272 15.58 6.97 -4.19
CA LEU A 272 14.39 6.44 -3.52
C LEU A 272 13.88 5.17 -4.21
N MET A 273 13.86 5.15 -5.55
CA MET A 273 13.54 3.95 -6.33
C MET A 273 14.48 2.78 -5.99
N ALA A 274 15.79 3.02 -5.90
CA ALA A 274 16.76 1.97 -5.54
C ALA A 274 16.67 1.53 -4.07
N ALA A 275 16.26 2.44 -3.16
CA ALA A 275 16.02 2.12 -1.76
C ALA A 275 14.78 1.23 -1.58
N GLU A 276 13.75 1.44 -2.40
CA GLU A 276 12.55 0.59 -2.42
C GLU A 276 12.80 -0.74 -3.15
N GLU A 277 13.53 -0.73 -4.27
CA GLU A 277 13.76 -1.90 -5.11
C GLU A 277 15.24 -2.01 -5.51
N LEU A 278 16.00 -2.89 -4.82
CA LEU A 278 17.45 -3.04 -5.03
C LEU A 278 17.88 -3.25 -6.50
N PRO A 279 17.20 -4.10 -7.31
CA PRO A 279 17.47 -4.22 -8.74
C PRO A 279 17.43 -2.90 -9.51
N ALA A 280 16.68 -1.90 -9.03
CA ALA A 280 16.59 -0.59 -9.68
C ALA A 280 17.89 0.22 -9.60
N LEU A 281 18.89 -0.24 -8.84
CA LEU A 281 20.26 0.28 -8.91
C LEU A 281 20.81 0.24 -10.35
N ALA A 282 20.39 -0.75 -11.16
CA ALA A 282 20.76 -0.87 -12.57
C ALA A 282 20.27 0.32 -13.43
N LEU A 283 19.22 1.02 -13.02
CA LEU A 283 18.78 2.27 -13.66
C LEU A 283 19.38 3.50 -12.96
N PHE A 284 19.43 3.49 -11.63
CA PHE A 284 19.92 4.62 -10.85
C PHE A 284 21.39 4.97 -11.15
N ALA A 285 22.28 3.97 -11.20
CA ALA A 285 23.70 4.19 -11.44
C ALA A 285 24.01 4.85 -12.80
N PRO A 286 23.53 4.32 -13.96
CA PRO A 286 23.78 4.98 -15.24
C PRO A 286 23.06 6.33 -15.35
N LEU A 287 21.86 6.49 -14.76
CA LEU A 287 21.19 7.79 -14.72
C LEU A 287 22.02 8.81 -13.94
N GLY A 288 22.55 8.46 -12.78
CA GLY A 288 23.43 9.32 -11.98
C GLY A 288 24.70 9.72 -12.74
N ALA A 289 25.35 8.76 -13.40
CA ALA A 289 26.53 9.04 -14.24
C ALA A 289 26.21 10.00 -15.39
N ALA A 290 25.08 9.78 -16.08
CA ALA A 290 24.63 10.67 -17.16
C ALA A 290 24.34 12.08 -16.64
N LEU A 291 23.69 12.21 -15.48
CA LEU A 291 23.42 13.51 -14.87
C LEU A 291 24.71 14.23 -14.48
N LEU A 292 25.66 13.55 -13.83
CA LEU A 292 26.95 14.13 -13.46
C LEU A 292 27.75 14.57 -14.69
N TRP A 293 27.70 13.79 -15.78
CA TRP A 293 28.31 14.19 -17.05
C TRP A 293 27.68 15.47 -17.60
N LYS A 294 26.35 15.58 -17.55
CA LYS A 294 25.63 16.77 -18.07
C LYS A 294 25.78 17.99 -17.16
N ASP A 295 26.04 17.77 -15.88
CA ASP A 295 26.23 18.80 -14.85
C ASP A 295 27.64 19.39 -14.83
N VAL A 296 28.57 18.86 -15.64
CA VAL A 296 29.86 19.51 -15.89
C VAL A 296 29.57 20.82 -16.60
N ARG A 297 29.34 21.85 -15.77
CA ARG A 297 28.99 23.25 -16.04
C ARG A 297 29.01 23.62 -17.52
#